data_AF-F9WAX8-F1
#
_entry.id   AF-F9WAX8-F1
#
_cell.length_a   1.000
_cell.length_b   1.000
_cell.length_c   1.000
_cell.angle_alpha   90.00
_cell.angle_beta   90.00
_cell.angle_gamma   90.00
#
_symmetry.space_group_name_H-M   'P 1'
#
loop_
_entity.id
_entity.type
_entity.pdbx_description
1 polymer ?
#
loop_
_entity_poly.entity_id
_entity_poly.type
_entity_poly.pdbx_seq_one_letter_code
_entity_poly.pdbx_strand_id
1 'polypeptide(L)'
;MQAENRRHCKGCAPLEVLEDLEQMMPRGLTETHGSALVKVVKDDIFFAHATWSSYNSMMRQYKTYRFGNRFVTMSSYPGAIHSIDDWYMTHSRLAVMETTNVVFNKTLIRRNLDSSAVATFLRAMIANFLAEDAPSWVKYFSIENSGTYNNQWMVLNMGAVKSTAMLKNMTRDTFWVVEQLPGKVAPLGITAKDMTSVLNTSGYWASYNRPYFPNVYNLSGIHDMWKKYGDFYSYKNYSRARIFARDEGKVEDLASMKRLMRYNNYKKDPFSLIPNCSRTNSSFGDEETAPSMCKPPYSAMLSIAARGDLNPTGKNTFYGPLYRSVGHVDSAATDAKIATWSGMMKGNGTYTAHVICGPTTDGHPPFSWKKDIFNPMPPTYGLPKVYNFSFVTMKFSVVPVVEFDVVWWLISGIGIVCTVVLLIIVLYLNIDCSSKKEDDALPEETEGLVDPIE
;
A
#
# COMPACT_ATOMS: atom_id res chain seq x y z
N MET A 1 27.75 45.16 3.18
CA MET A 1 27.59 44.26 2.03
C MET A 1 27.15 42.88 2.55
N GLN A 2 25.89 42.79 3.00
CA GLN A 2 25.23 41.56 3.42
C GLN A 2 23.91 41.53 2.66
N ALA A 3 23.84 40.71 1.61
CA ALA A 3 22.58 40.47 0.91
C ALA A 3 21.88 39.31 1.61
N GLU A 4 20.87 39.63 2.42
CA GLU A 4 19.90 38.68 2.94
C GLU A 4 19.18 38.01 1.75
N ASN A 5 19.49 36.74 1.48
CA ASN A 5 18.68 35.88 0.63
C ASN A 5 17.46 35.38 1.42
N ARG A 6 16.52 36.28 1.73
CA ARG A 6 15.16 35.87 2.14
C ARG A 6 14.41 35.43 0.88
N ARG A 7 14.59 34.16 0.49
CA ARG A 7 13.59 33.50 -0.37
C ARG A 7 12.29 33.44 0.43
N HIS A 8 11.42 34.43 0.19
CA HIS A 8 10.05 34.36 0.62
C HIS A 8 9.46 33.14 -0.11
N CYS A 9 9.17 32.06 0.64
CA CYS A 9 8.28 31.02 0.15
C CYS A 9 6.94 31.70 -0.10
N LYS A 10 6.69 32.09 -1.35
CA LYS A 10 5.40 32.61 -1.75
C LYS A 10 4.40 31.48 -1.50
N GLY A 11 3.39 31.72 -0.67
CA GLY A 11 2.29 30.77 -0.53
C GLY A 11 1.61 30.66 -1.90
N CYS A 12 1.87 29.57 -2.62
CA CYS A 12 1.15 29.27 -3.86
C CYS A 12 -0.24 28.78 -3.49
N ALA A 13 -1.25 29.25 -4.21
CA ALA A 13 -2.59 28.72 -4.02
C ALA A 13 -2.58 27.23 -4.40
N PRO A 14 -3.33 26.34 -3.71
CA PRO A 14 -3.41 24.92 -4.08
C PRO A 14 -3.75 24.68 -5.56
N LEU A 15 -4.47 25.62 -6.17
CA LEU A 15 -4.79 25.61 -7.60
C LEU A 15 -3.55 25.77 -8.50
N GLU A 16 -2.67 26.73 -8.19
CA GLU A 16 -1.43 26.94 -8.95
C GLU A 16 -0.53 25.71 -8.84
N VAL A 17 -0.44 25.13 -7.64
CA VAL A 17 0.32 23.88 -7.42
C VAL A 17 -0.28 22.73 -8.22
N LEU A 18 -1.60 22.59 -8.31
CA LEU A 18 -2.24 21.55 -9.11
C LEU A 18 -2.00 21.72 -10.61
N GLU A 19 -2.03 22.95 -11.12
CA GLU A 19 -1.76 23.25 -12.53
C GLU A 19 -0.29 22.98 -12.87
N ASP A 20 0.64 23.38 -12.00
CA ASP A 20 2.06 23.05 -12.12
C ASP A 20 2.28 21.53 -12.07
N LEU A 21 1.62 20.81 -11.16
CA LEU A 21 1.71 19.34 -11.08
C LEU A 21 1.09 18.66 -12.31
N GLU A 22 0.00 19.18 -12.87
CA GLU A 22 -0.57 18.69 -14.14
C GLU A 22 0.43 18.88 -15.30
N GLN A 23 1.18 19.98 -15.31
CA GLN A 23 2.19 20.25 -16.33
C GLN A 23 3.47 19.42 -16.13
N MET A 24 3.94 19.28 -14.90
CA MET A 24 5.16 18.55 -14.53
C MET A 24 4.96 17.03 -14.59
N MET A 25 3.79 16.55 -14.19
CA MET A 25 3.45 15.13 -14.09
C MET A 25 2.15 14.81 -14.83
N PRO A 26 2.11 15.00 -16.17
CA PRO A 26 0.88 14.85 -16.96
C PRO A 26 0.30 13.42 -16.92
N ARG A 27 1.10 12.42 -16.53
CA ARG A 27 0.63 11.05 -16.29
C ARG A 27 0.19 10.79 -14.85
N GLY A 28 0.83 11.41 -13.86
CA GLY A 28 0.62 11.10 -12.44
C GLY A 28 -0.81 11.33 -11.94
N LEU A 29 -1.57 12.22 -12.61
CA LEU A 29 -2.97 12.52 -12.26
C LEU A 29 -4.00 11.72 -13.05
N THR A 30 -3.59 10.92 -14.04
CA THR A 30 -4.50 10.16 -14.92
C THR A 30 -4.16 8.68 -15.04
N GLU A 31 -3.01 8.25 -14.51
CA GLU A 31 -2.58 6.86 -14.49
C GLU A 31 -3.37 6.05 -13.47
N THR A 32 -3.77 4.84 -13.88
CA THR A 32 -4.47 3.88 -13.03
C THR A 32 -3.47 2.94 -12.40
N HIS A 33 -3.55 2.73 -11.08
CA HIS A 33 -2.57 1.97 -10.33
C HIS A 33 -3.14 0.63 -9.83
N GLY A 34 -2.72 -0.46 -10.48
CA GLY A 34 -2.83 -1.81 -9.95
C GLY A 34 -4.14 -2.56 -10.25
N SER A 35 -4.04 -3.89 -10.16
CA SER A 35 -5.14 -4.85 -10.21
C SER A 35 -5.11 -5.69 -8.92
N ALA A 36 -6.27 -5.97 -8.32
CA ALA A 36 -6.33 -6.73 -7.08
C ALA A 36 -7.46 -7.77 -7.09
N LEU A 37 -7.23 -8.88 -6.38
CA LEU A 37 -8.21 -9.96 -6.20
C LEU A 37 -8.12 -10.53 -4.79
N VAL A 38 -9.26 -10.52 -4.09
CA VAL A 38 -9.51 -11.37 -2.92
C VAL A 38 -10.28 -12.58 -3.41
N LYS A 39 -9.79 -13.79 -3.17
CA LYS A 39 -10.45 -15.02 -3.63
C LYS A 39 -10.50 -16.04 -2.50
N VAL A 40 -11.71 -16.47 -2.16
CA VAL A 40 -11.95 -17.59 -1.25
C VAL A 40 -11.96 -18.88 -2.07
N VAL A 41 -11.13 -19.84 -1.66
CA VAL A 41 -11.10 -21.19 -2.22
C VAL A 41 -11.45 -22.21 -1.13
N LYS A 42 -11.43 -23.51 -1.47
CA LYS A 42 -11.86 -24.57 -0.56
C LYS A 42 -11.18 -24.52 0.81
N ASP A 43 -9.87 -24.29 0.83
CA ASP A 43 -9.03 -24.44 2.02
C ASP A 43 -8.19 -23.19 2.37
N ASP A 44 -8.40 -22.07 1.66
CA ASP A 44 -7.62 -20.85 1.82
C ASP A 44 -8.37 -19.57 1.37
N ILE A 45 -7.79 -18.40 1.70
CA ILE A 45 -8.14 -17.11 1.11
C ILE A 45 -6.89 -16.51 0.49
N PHE A 46 -6.95 -16.17 -0.79
CA PHE A 46 -5.89 -15.44 -1.47
C PHE A 46 -6.18 -13.95 -1.46
N PHE A 47 -5.16 -13.16 -1.15
CA PHE A 47 -5.22 -11.70 -1.14
C PHE A 47 -4.07 -11.17 -1.99
N ALA A 48 -4.39 -10.87 -3.25
CA ALA A 48 -3.39 -10.63 -4.28
C ALA A 48 -3.48 -9.26 -4.93
N HIS A 49 -2.33 -8.67 -5.22
CA HIS A 49 -2.20 -7.36 -5.83
C HIS A 49 -1.06 -7.36 -6.87
N ALA A 50 -1.31 -6.77 -8.04
CA ALA A 50 -0.33 -6.52 -9.09
C ALA A 50 -0.25 -5.02 -9.34
N THR A 51 0.85 -4.38 -8.93
CA THR A 51 1.06 -2.93 -9.08
C THR A 51 1.21 -2.56 -10.53
N TRP A 52 0.54 -1.49 -10.98
CA TRP A 52 0.80 -0.90 -12.30
C TRP A 52 1.53 0.41 -12.17
N SER A 53 2.70 0.53 -12.78
CA SER A 53 3.51 1.74 -12.72
C SER A 53 4.45 1.81 -13.91
N SER A 54 5.20 2.91 -14.03
CA SER A 54 6.32 3.03 -14.97
C SER A 54 7.34 1.91 -14.74
N TYR A 55 7.99 1.46 -15.81
CA TYR A 55 8.98 0.39 -15.74
C TYR A 55 10.19 0.78 -14.88
N ASN A 56 10.49 2.07 -14.73
CA ASN A 56 11.60 2.51 -13.90
C ASN A 56 11.36 2.40 -12.39
N SER A 57 10.11 2.16 -11.97
CA SER A 57 9.77 1.90 -10.57
C SER A 57 10.31 0.54 -10.07
N MET A 58 10.80 -0.33 -10.97
CA MET A 58 11.16 -1.71 -10.66
C MET A 58 12.47 -1.89 -9.86
N MET A 59 12.93 -0.85 -9.18
CA MET A 59 13.87 -0.95 -8.06
C MET A 59 13.07 -1.20 -6.77
N ARG A 60 12.95 -2.46 -6.34
CA ARG A 60 11.98 -2.88 -5.32
C ARG A 60 12.64 -3.32 -4.02
N GLN A 61 11.94 -3.13 -2.91
CA GLN A 61 12.31 -3.62 -1.58
C GLN A 61 11.10 -4.26 -0.92
N TYR A 62 11.30 -5.39 -0.25
CA TYR A 62 10.29 -5.99 0.63
C TYR A 62 10.68 -5.64 2.07
N LYS A 63 9.81 -4.97 2.81
CA LYS A 63 10.13 -4.35 4.09
C LYS A 63 9.25 -4.89 5.19
N THR A 64 9.84 -5.01 6.38
CA THR A 64 9.11 -5.17 7.63
C THR A 64 9.57 -4.09 8.59
N TYR A 65 8.64 -3.26 9.03
CA TYR A 65 8.87 -2.34 10.14
C TYR A 65 8.23 -2.91 11.38
N ARG A 66 8.96 -2.89 12.50
CA ARG A 66 8.54 -3.44 13.78
C ARG A 66 8.86 -2.44 14.90
N PHE A 67 7.86 -2.17 15.73
CA PHE A 67 7.95 -1.34 16.93
C PHE A 67 7.29 -2.13 18.07
N GLY A 68 8.12 -2.69 18.96
CA GLY A 68 7.68 -3.67 19.95
C GLY A 68 6.98 -4.87 19.30
N ASN A 69 5.74 -5.14 19.73
CA ASN A 69 4.92 -6.23 19.20
C ASN A 69 4.12 -5.85 17.94
N ARG A 70 4.15 -4.58 17.54
CA ARG A 70 3.46 -4.11 16.33
C ARG A 70 4.41 -4.14 15.15
N PHE A 71 3.93 -4.66 14.03
CA PHE A 71 4.67 -4.71 12.79
C PHE A 71 3.76 -4.50 11.59
N VAL A 72 4.37 -4.08 10.50
CA VAL A 72 3.79 -4.07 9.16
C VAL A 72 4.84 -4.58 8.17
N THR A 73 4.44 -5.55 7.35
CA THR A 73 5.25 -6.10 6.25
C THR A 73 4.62 -5.70 4.92
N MET A 74 5.43 -5.28 3.96
CA MET A 74 4.96 -4.67 2.71
C MET A 74 5.95 -4.82 1.56
N SER A 75 5.45 -4.81 0.33
CA SER A 75 6.26 -4.45 -0.84
C SER A 75 6.47 -2.93 -0.87
N SER A 76 7.62 -2.46 -1.32
CA SER A 76 8.02 -1.04 -1.25
C SER A 76 9.19 -0.74 -2.22
N TYR A 77 9.79 0.43 -2.06
CA TYR A 77 10.83 1.02 -2.92
C TYR A 77 11.93 1.66 -2.06
N PRO A 78 13.19 1.77 -2.51
CA PRO A 78 14.24 2.50 -1.79
C PRO A 78 13.81 3.91 -1.37
N GLY A 79 14.09 4.30 -0.12
CA GLY A 79 13.73 5.60 0.44
C GLY A 79 12.25 5.78 0.83
N ALA A 80 11.34 4.97 0.29
CA ALA A 80 9.93 5.01 0.69
C ALA A 80 9.73 4.43 2.09
N ILE A 81 8.96 5.09 2.94
CA ILE A 81 8.61 4.58 4.28
C ILE A 81 7.23 3.88 4.34
N HIS A 82 6.61 3.67 3.17
CA HIS A 82 5.34 2.97 2.99
C HIS A 82 5.40 2.14 1.69
N SER A 83 4.31 1.47 1.32
CA SER A 83 4.31 0.55 0.18
C SER A 83 4.37 1.25 -1.18
N ILE A 84 3.53 2.26 -1.40
CA ILE A 84 3.29 2.92 -2.72
C ILE A 84 2.55 1.99 -3.70
N ASP A 85 2.47 0.68 -3.44
CA ASP A 85 1.78 -0.25 -4.33
C ASP A 85 0.24 -0.08 -4.34
N ASP A 86 -0.48 -0.10 -3.22
CA ASP A 86 -0.10 -0.50 -1.86
C ASP A 86 -0.46 -1.97 -1.53
N TRP A 87 0.38 -2.65 -0.73
CA TRP A 87 0.12 -3.99 -0.22
C TRP A 87 0.82 -4.25 1.13
N TYR A 88 0.06 -4.67 2.15
CA TYR A 88 0.50 -4.83 3.54
C TYR A 88 -0.04 -6.10 4.21
N MET A 89 0.74 -6.61 5.17
CA MET A 89 0.29 -7.55 6.22
C MET A 89 0.68 -7.00 7.59
N THR A 90 -0.27 -6.98 8.54
CA THR A 90 -0.07 -6.33 9.84
C THR A 90 0.05 -7.34 11.00
N HIS A 91 0.52 -6.86 12.15
CA HIS A 91 0.55 -7.59 13.42
C HIS A 91 -0.81 -8.15 13.84
N SER A 92 -1.89 -7.41 13.58
CA SER A 92 -3.27 -7.83 13.86
C SER A 92 -3.84 -8.77 12.80
N ARG A 93 -2.98 -9.35 11.95
CA ARG A 93 -3.37 -10.29 10.88
C ARG A 93 -4.31 -9.66 9.86
N LEU A 94 -4.25 -8.34 9.67
CA LEU A 94 -4.93 -7.66 8.58
C LEU A 94 -4.08 -7.78 7.32
N ALA A 95 -4.71 -8.17 6.22
CA ALA A 95 -4.18 -8.01 4.87
C ALA A 95 -4.83 -6.76 4.27
N VAL A 96 -4.03 -5.83 3.78
CA VAL A 96 -4.48 -4.52 3.29
C VAL A 96 -3.87 -4.23 1.93
N MET A 97 -4.69 -3.86 0.95
CA MET A 97 -4.23 -3.42 -0.37
C MET A 97 -5.17 -2.37 -0.93
N GLU A 98 -4.76 -1.74 -2.03
CA GLU A 98 -5.60 -0.77 -2.73
C GLU A 98 -5.47 -0.88 -4.25
N THR A 99 -6.41 -0.29 -4.98
CA THR A 99 -6.17 0.16 -6.35
C THR A 99 -6.66 1.60 -6.50
N THR A 100 -5.93 2.42 -7.26
CA THR A 100 -6.19 3.87 -7.33
C THR A 100 -7.40 4.21 -8.19
N ASN A 101 -8.27 5.06 -7.67
CA ASN A 101 -9.42 5.61 -8.38
C ASN A 101 -9.13 7.04 -8.83
N VAL A 102 -9.11 7.25 -10.15
CA VAL A 102 -8.87 8.59 -10.71
C VAL A 102 -10.08 9.49 -10.45
N VAL A 103 -9.84 10.70 -9.93
CA VAL A 103 -10.86 11.74 -9.73
C VAL A 103 -10.78 12.72 -10.91
N PHE A 104 -11.70 12.59 -11.86
CA PHE A 104 -11.80 13.47 -13.04
C PHE A 104 -12.51 14.79 -12.76
N ASN A 105 -13.33 14.85 -11.70
CA ASN A 105 -14.03 16.06 -11.29
C ASN A 105 -13.05 17.07 -10.67
N LYS A 106 -12.47 17.92 -11.53
CA LYS A 106 -11.51 18.96 -11.11
C LYS A 106 -12.10 19.94 -10.08
N THR A 107 -13.41 20.17 -10.09
CA THR A 107 -14.07 21.05 -9.12
C THR A 107 -13.97 20.48 -7.70
N LEU A 108 -14.06 19.16 -7.53
CA LEU A 108 -13.86 18.52 -6.22
C LEU A 108 -12.45 18.75 -5.70
N ILE A 109 -11.45 18.51 -6.56
CA ILE A 109 -10.03 18.70 -6.22
C ILE A 109 -9.80 20.16 -5.80
N ARG A 110 -10.23 21.12 -6.63
CA ARG A 110 -9.98 22.56 -6.38
C ARG A 110 -10.64 23.09 -5.11
N ARG A 111 -11.81 22.59 -4.74
CA ARG A 111 -12.59 23.14 -3.61
C ARG A 111 -12.37 22.40 -2.28
N ASN A 112 -11.87 21.18 -2.31
CA ASN A 112 -11.89 20.30 -1.14
C ASN A 112 -10.51 19.72 -0.76
N LEU A 113 -9.44 20.12 -1.44
CA LEU A 113 -8.10 19.90 -0.90
C LEU A 113 -7.81 20.95 0.18
N ASP A 114 -7.33 20.46 1.32
CA ASP A 114 -7.12 21.23 2.54
C ASP A 114 -5.69 20.99 3.04
N SER A 115 -4.94 22.07 3.27
CA SER A 115 -3.56 22.00 3.74
C SER A 115 -3.42 21.48 5.17
N SER A 116 -4.50 21.48 5.95
CA SER A 116 -4.53 20.90 7.30
C SER A 116 -4.75 19.38 7.30
N ALA A 117 -5.07 18.78 6.15
CA ALA A 117 -5.34 17.36 6.06
C ALA A 117 -4.05 16.51 6.08
N VAL A 118 -4.20 15.22 6.42
CA VAL A 118 -3.06 14.29 6.54
C VAL A 118 -2.92 13.45 5.27
N ALA A 119 -1.73 13.45 4.68
CA ALA A 119 -1.45 12.71 3.45
C ALA A 119 -1.77 11.22 3.58
N THR A 120 -2.32 10.64 2.51
CA THR A 120 -2.80 9.24 2.47
C THR A 120 -1.79 8.22 2.95
N PHE A 121 -0.52 8.36 2.58
CA PHE A 121 0.51 7.41 3.00
C PHE A 121 0.73 7.39 4.51
N LEU A 122 0.62 8.56 5.19
CA LEU A 122 0.70 8.64 6.64
C LEU A 122 -0.53 7.98 7.27
N ARG A 123 -1.73 8.28 6.77
CA ARG A 123 -2.99 7.69 7.27
C ARG A 123 -2.99 6.18 7.12
N ALA A 124 -2.53 5.65 5.98
CA ALA A 124 -2.42 4.21 5.75
C ALA A 124 -1.43 3.56 6.71
N MET A 125 -0.24 4.14 6.92
CA MET A 125 0.74 3.61 7.87
C MET A 125 0.26 3.67 9.32
N ILE A 126 -0.39 4.78 9.73
CA ILE A 126 -1.01 4.91 11.05
C ILE A 126 -2.08 3.82 11.24
N ALA A 127 -3.00 3.65 10.29
CA ALA A 127 -4.04 2.63 10.36
C ALA A 127 -3.43 1.21 10.42
N ASN A 128 -2.41 0.92 9.62
CA ASN A 128 -1.70 -0.36 9.63
C ASN A 128 -1.03 -0.69 10.97
N PHE A 129 -0.54 0.32 11.69
CA PHE A 129 0.09 0.15 13.00
C PHE A 129 -0.89 0.17 14.16
N LEU A 130 -2.04 0.83 14.05
CA LEU A 130 -2.96 1.00 15.18
C LEU A 130 -4.16 0.04 15.16
N ALA A 131 -4.58 -0.44 13.99
CA ALA A 131 -5.80 -1.23 13.86
C ALA A 131 -5.64 -2.66 14.37
N GLU A 132 -6.69 -3.16 15.03
CA GLU A 132 -6.79 -4.54 15.52
C GLU A 132 -7.81 -5.38 14.72
N ASP A 133 -8.66 -4.71 13.94
CA ASP A 133 -9.68 -5.29 13.08
C ASP A 133 -9.93 -4.41 11.85
N ALA A 134 -10.77 -4.87 10.92
CA ALA A 134 -11.07 -4.11 9.70
C ALA A 134 -11.83 -2.80 9.97
N PRO A 135 -12.88 -2.75 10.84
CA PRO A 135 -13.56 -1.50 11.18
C PRO A 135 -12.64 -0.44 11.80
N SER A 136 -11.75 -0.83 12.73
CA SER A 136 -10.80 0.10 13.35
C SER A 136 -9.78 0.62 12.35
N TRP A 137 -9.35 -0.20 11.37
CA TRP A 137 -8.52 0.29 10.26
C TRP A 137 -9.24 1.40 9.48
N VAL A 138 -10.52 1.17 9.12
CA VAL A 138 -11.33 2.19 8.44
C VAL A 138 -11.44 3.45 9.29
N LYS A 139 -11.70 3.32 10.59
CA LYS A 139 -11.78 4.46 11.53
C LYS A 139 -10.49 5.27 11.52
N TYR A 140 -9.33 4.64 11.70
CA TYR A 140 -8.04 5.34 11.73
C TYR A 140 -7.69 5.97 10.38
N PHE A 141 -7.91 5.25 9.27
CA PHE A 141 -7.62 5.77 7.93
C PHE A 141 -8.49 6.99 7.56
N SER A 142 -9.70 7.07 8.12
CA SER A 142 -10.67 8.13 7.81
C SER A 142 -10.38 9.47 8.48
N ILE A 143 -9.53 9.49 9.51
CA ILE A 143 -9.17 10.71 10.24
C ILE A 143 -8.35 11.62 9.32
N GLU A 144 -8.74 12.90 9.25
CA GLU A 144 -8.07 13.93 8.45
C GLU A 144 -7.84 13.55 6.98
N ASN A 145 -8.88 13.03 6.33
CA ASN A 145 -8.87 12.70 4.91
C ASN A 145 -8.31 13.87 4.06
N SER A 146 -7.26 13.59 3.29
CA SER A 146 -6.62 14.55 2.39
C SER A 146 -7.29 14.69 1.03
N GLY A 147 -8.07 13.69 0.58
CA GLY A 147 -8.55 13.70 -0.80
C GLY A 147 -7.46 13.54 -1.86
N THR A 148 -6.27 13.09 -1.46
CA THR A 148 -5.13 12.82 -2.35
C THR A 148 -4.87 11.32 -2.41
N TYR A 149 -4.26 10.82 -3.48
CA TYR A 149 -4.07 9.37 -3.70
C TYR A 149 -5.37 8.59 -3.39
N ASN A 150 -6.43 8.95 -4.13
CA ASN A 150 -7.79 8.48 -3.87
C ASN A 150 -7.92 7.04 -4.37
N ASN A 151 -8.12 6.10 -3.46
CA ASN A 151 -8.05 4.68 -3.77
C ASN A 151 -9.33 3.93 -3.35
N GLN A 152 -9.50 2.72 -3.88
CA GLN A 152 -10.32 1.69 -3.27
C GLN A 152 -9.43 0.81 -2.40
N TRP A 153 -9.48 1.01 -1.09
CA TRP A 153 -8.81 0.18 -0.11
C TRP A 153 -9.64 -1.05 0.23
N MET A 154 -8.97 -2.18 0.39
CA MET A 154 -9.53 -3.47 0.78
C MET A 154 -8.81 -3.93 2.05
N VAL A 155 -9.58 -4.18 3.11
CA VAL A 155 -9.06 -4.57 4.42
C VAL A 155 -9.69 -5.89 4.81
N LEU A 156 -8.88 -6.96 4.82
CA LEU A 156 -9.32 -8.30 5.17
C LEU A 156 -8.67 -8.73 6.49
N ASN A 157 -9.50 -9.02 7.49
CA ASN A 157 -9.06 -9.58 8.75
C ASN A 157 -8.88 -11.10 8.64
N MET A 158 -7.71 -11.55 8.22
CA MET A 158 -7.38 -12.99 8.15
C MET A 158 -7.46 -13.64 9.54
N GLY A 159 -7.18 -12.87 10.60
CA GLY A 159 -7.23 -13.30 11.99
C GLY A 159 -8.65 -13.63 12.50
N ALA A 160 -9.70 -13.07 11.88
CA ALA A 160 -11.09 -13.35 12.24
C ALA A 160 -11.54 -14.74 11.76
N VAL A 161 -10.91 -15.28 10.71
CA VAL A 161 -11.21 -16.61 10.16
C VAL A 161 -10.41 -17.66 10.93
N LYS A 162 -11.06 -18.38 11.86
CA LYS A 162 -10.37 -19.31 12.79
C LYS A 162 -10.17 -20.72 12.24
N SER A 163 -10.94 -21.12 11.23
CA SER A 163 -10.85 -22.44 10.61
C SER A 163 -11.30 -22.41 9.16
N THR A 164 -10.98 -23.46 8.40
CA THR A 164 -11.44 -23.61 7.01
C THR A 164 -12.97 -23.70 6.89
N ALA A 165 -13.66 -24.17 7.94
CA ALA A 165 -15.12 -24.20 7.99
C ALA A 165 -15.75 -22.79 7.94
N MET A 166 -15.01 -21.74 8.33
CA MET A 166 -15.48 -20.36 8.28
C MET A 166 -15.31 -19.70 6.91
N LEU A 167 -14.58 -20.30 5.96
CA LEU A 167 -14.22 -19.64 4.68
C LEU A 167 -15.44 -19.19 3.87
N LYS A 168 -16.57 -19.89 3.96
CA LYS A 168 -17.84 -19.55 3.30
C LYS A 168 -18.89 -18.95 4.23
N ASN A 169 -18.54 -18.74 5.50
CA ASN A 169 -19.43 -18.21 6.52
C ASN A 169 -18.66 -17.30 7.48
N MET A 170 -17.90 -16.37 6.90
CA MET A 170 -17.15 -15.37 7.66
C MET A 170 -18.12 -14.46 8.41
N THR A 171 -17.80 -14.15 9.66
CA THR A 171 -18.58 -13.23 10.48
C THR A 171 -18.50 -11.82 9.92
N ARG A 172 -19.52 -11.00 10.18
CA ARG A 172 -19.49 -9.56 9.88
C ARG A 172 -18.17 -8.92 10.32
N ASP A 173 -17.79 -7.86 9.63
CA ASP A 173 -16.56 -7.10 9.86
C ASP A 173 -15.26 -7.84 9.57
N THR A 174 -15.32 -8.97 8.84
CA THR A 174 -14.12 -9.67 8.36
C THR A 174 -13.48 -8.95 7.16
N PHE A 175 -14.29 -8.37 6.26
CA PHE A 175 -13.79 -7.71 5.06
C PHE A 175 -14.48 -6.35 4.84
N TRP A 176 -13.69 -5.28 4.80
CA TRP A 176 -14.16 -3.93 4.54
C TRP A 176 -13.56 -3.36 3.26
N VAL A 177 -14.36 -2.59 2.55
CA VAL A 177 -13.94 -1.81 1.39
C VAL A 177 -14.16 -0.33 1.67
N VAL A 178 -13.17 0.49 1.33
CA VAL A 178 -13.16 1.93 1.55
C VAL A 178 -12.80 2.64 0.25
N GLU A 179 -13.55 3.67 -0.10
CA GLU A 179 -13.24 4.54 -1.23
C GLU A 179 -13.20 6.00 -0.77
N GLN A 180 -12.24 6.74 -1.31
CA GLN A 180 -11.95 8.11 -0.88
C GLN A 180 -12.21 9.11 -2.02
N LEU A 181 -12.74 10.28 -1.66
CA LEU A 181 -12.80 11.48 -2.48
C LEU A 181 -12.23 12.70 -1.74
N PRO A 182 -11.86 13.78 -2.46
CA PRO A 182 -11.68 15.10 -1.87
C PRO A 182 -12.93 15.56 -1.11
N GLY A 183 -12.74 16.04 0.12
CA GLY A 183 -13.79 16.50 1.04
C GLY A 183 -13.81 15.74 2.36
N LYS A 184 -14.47 16.33 3.37
CA LYS A 184 -14.58 15.76 4.73
C LYS A 184 -16.03 15.45 5.13
N VAL A 185 -17.02 15.92 4.38
CA VAL A 185 -18.45 15.81 4.73
C VAL A 185 -19.19 15.02 3.66
N ALA A 186 -20.07 14.11 4.08
CA ALA A 186 -20.92 13.34 3.19
C ALA A 186 -21.71 14.26 2.23
N PRO A 187 -21.83 13.90 0.94
CA PRO A 187 -21.48 12.61 0.33
C PRO A 187 -20.01 12.49 -0.13
N LEU A 188 -19.14 13.46 0.20
CA LEU A 188 -17.71 13.46 -0.08
C LEU A 188 -16.90 12.81 1.05
N GLY A 189 -15.60 12.69 0.84
CA GLY A 189 -14.69 12.09 1.80
C GLY A 189 -14.64 10.58 1.72
N ILE A 190 -14.77 9.92 2.86
CA ILE A 190 -14.63 8.46 2.96
C ILE A 190 -16.00 7.79 2.85
N THR A 191 -16.11 6.88 1.88
CA THR A 191 -17.23 5.93 1.78
C THR A 191 -16.70 4.54 2.12
N ALA A 192 -17.23 3.91 3.16
CA ALA A 192 -16.77 2.60 3.61
C ALA A 192 -17.94 1.66 3.92
N LYS A 193 -17.75 0.36 3.67
CA LYS A 193 -18.76 -0.65 3.97
C LYS A 193 -18.14 -2.01 4.28
N ASP A 194 -18.77 -2.75 5.21
CA ASP A 194 -18.56 -4.19 5.38
C ASP A 194 -19.05 -4.95 4.14
N MET A 195 -18.11 -5.60 3.45
CA MET A 195 -18.33 -6.39 2.25
C MET A 195 -18.15 -7.89 2.50
N THR A 196 -18.15 -8.33 3.76
CA THR A 196 -18.00 -9.75 4.12
C THR A 196 -19.06 -10.64 3.47
N SER A 197 -20.30 -10.17 3.41
CA SER A 197 -21.39 -10.91 2.76
C SER A 197 -21.13 -11.17 1.28
N VAL A 198 -20.42 -10.27 0.59
CA VAL A 198 -20.03 -10.47 -0.81
C VAL A 198 -19.03 -11.60 -0.94
N LEU A 199 -18.03 -11.68 -0.06
CA LEU A 199 -17.09 -12.81 -0.07
C LEU A 199 -17.78 -14.13 0.27
N ASN A 200 -18.70 -14.15 1.24
CA ASN A 200 -19.45 -15.38 1.58
C ASN A 200 -20.33 -15.87 0.43
N THR A 201 -20.91 -14.97 -0.36
CA THR A 201 -21.88 -15.32 -1.41
C THR A 201 -21.24 -15.55 -2.79
N SER A 202 -20.34 -14.66 -3.20
CA SER A 202 -19.68 -14.70 -4.52
C SER A 202 -18.33 -15.40 -4.50
N GLY A 203 -17.70 -15.52 -3.33
CA GLY A 203 -16.37 -16.12 -3.18
C GLY A 203 -15.22 -15.23 -3.63
N TYR A 204 -15.43 -14.00 -4.12
CA TYR A 204 -14.34 -13.11 -4.51
C TYR A 204 -14.67 -11.62 -4.43
N TRP A 205 -13.63 -10.79 -4.44
CA TRP A 205 -13.69 -9.35 -4.66
C TRP A 205 -12.59 -8.93 -5.62
N ALA A 206 -12.95 -8.26 -6.71
CA ALA A 206 -11.99 -7.75 -7.70
C ALA A 206 -11.92 -6.22 -7.66
N SER A 207 -10.71 -5.67 -7.80
CA SER A 207 -10.44 -4.23 -7.84
C SER A 207 -9.55 -3.89 -9.04
N TYR A 208 -9.91 -2.83 -9.76
CA TYR A 208 -9.35 -2.51 -11.07
C TYR A 208 -9.53 -1.04 -11.45
N ASN A 209 -9.30 -0.14 -10.48
CA ASN A 209 -9.31 1.33 -10.68
C ASN A 209 -10.65 1.92 -11.11
N ARG A 210 -11.76 1.27 -10.76
CA ARG A 210 -13.12 1.78 -10.97
C ARG A 210 -13.83 1.76 -9.61
N PRO A 211 -14.35 2.90 -9.13
CA PRO A 211 -15.07 2.93 -7.88
C PRO A 211 -16.29 2.00 -7.92
N TYR A 212 -16.45 1.22 -6.87
CA TYR A 212 -17.59 0.35 -6.63
C TYR A 212 -18.79 1.13 -6.12
N PHE A 213 -18.58 2.09 -5.19
CA PHE A 213 -19.70 2.79 -4.58
C PHE A 213 -20.29 3.82 -5.56
N PRO A 214 -21.62 3.80 -5.83
CA PRO A 214 -22.23 4.66 -6.84
C PRO A 214 -22.00 6.16 -6.61
N ASN A 215 -22.01 6.62 -5.35
CA ASN A 215 -21.70 8.01 -5.03
C ASN A 215 -20.27 8.39 -5.45
N VAL A 216 -19.29 7.52 -5.17
CA VAL A 216 -17.89 7.75 -5.53
C VAL A 216 -17.70 7.72 -7.05
N TYR A 217 -18.30 6.74 -7.72
CA TYR A 217 -18.26 6.63 -9.20
C TYR A 217 -18.84 7.86 -9.90
N ASN A 218 -19.96 8.40 -9.40
CA ASN A 218 -20.61 9.57 -9.99
C ASN A 218 -19.87 10.86 -9.65
N LEU A 219 -19.57 11.12 -8.36
CA LEU A 219 -18.97 12.38 -7.90
C LEU A 219 -17.52 12.55 -8.41
N SER A 220 -16.77 11.45 -8.55
CA SER A 220 -15.43 11.48 -9.14
C SER A 220 -15.41 11.90 -10.61
N GLY A 221 -16.55 11.93 -11.31
CA GLY A 221 -16.65 12.24 -12.74
C GLY A 221 -16.41 11.04 -13.67
N ILE A 222 -16.27 9.82 -13.13
CA ILE A 222 -16.08 8.61 -13.96
C ILE A 222 -17.32 8.31 -14.79
N HIS A 223 -18.53 8.59 -14.28
CA HIS A 223 -19.75 8.44 -15.06
C HIS A 223 -19.75 9.29 -16.35
N ASP A 224 -19.23 10.52 -16.30
CA ASP A 224 -19.12 11.38 -17.48
C ASP A 224 -18.03 10.89 -18.44
N MET A 225 -16.94 10.33 -17.90
CA MET A 225 -15.92 9.64 -18.71
C MET A 225 -16.48 8.40 -19.40
N TRP A 226 -17.39 7.67 -18.76
CA TRP A 226 -18.10 6.54 -19.38
C TRP A 226 -19.03 7.00 -20.50
N LYS A 227 -19.81 8.09 -20.32
CA LYS A 227 -20.60 8.66 -21.43
C LYS A 227 -19.73 9.04 -22.63
N LYS A 228 -18.51 9.53 -22.38
CA LYS A 228 -17.60 10.00 -23.43
C LYS A 228 -16.81 8.89 -24.12
N TYR A 229 -16.32 7.90 -23.36
CA TYR A 229 -15.38 6.89 -23.86
C TYR A 229 -15.88 5.45 -23.74
N GLY A 230 -17.12 5.26 -23.31
CA GLY A 230 -17.78 3.96 -23.22
C GLY A 230 -17.17 3.04 -22.17
N ASP A 231 -17.18 1.74 -22.48
CA ASP A 231 -16.88 0.66 -21.54
C ASP A 231 -15.47 0.69 -20.94
N PHE A 232 -14.55 1.49 -21.48
CA PHE A 232 -13.27 1.73 -20.82
C PHE A 232 -13.45 2.25 -19.38
N TYR A 233 -14.47 3.08 -19.13
CA TYR A 233 -14.77 3.62 -17.80
C TYR A 233 -15.91 2.90 -17.07
N SER A 234 -16.55 1.91 -17.69
CA SER A 234 -17.63 1.13 -17.06
C SER A 234 -17.08 0.32 -15.88
N TYR A 235 -17.77 0.30 -14.74
CA TYR A 235 -17.39 -0.57 -13.62
C TYR A 235 -17.51 -2.06 -13.98
N LYS A 236 -18.56 -2.46 -14.72
CA LYS A 236 -18.85 -3.87 -15.02
C LYS A 236 -18.23 -4.34 -16.34
N ASN A 237 -18.21 -3.48 -17.35
CA ASN A 237 -17.82 -3.86 -18.72
C ASN A 237 -16.36 -3.54 -19.05
N TYR A 238 -15.64 -2.89 -18.15
CA TYR A 238 -14.21 -2.68 -18.33
C TYR A 238 -13.45 -4.02 -18.46
N SER A 239 -12.40 -4.01 -19.27
CA SER A 239 -11.58 -5.18 -19.61
C SER A 239 -11.26 -6.07 -18.40
N ARG A 240 -10.64 -5.50 -17.36
CA ARG A 240 -10.23 -6.26 -16.17
C ARG A 240 -11.41 -6.80 -15.37
N ALA A 241 -12.52 -6.05 -15.28
CA ALA A 241 -13.74 -6.52 -14.63
C ALA A 241 -14.26 -7.79 -15.29
N ARG A 242 -14.30 -7.81 -16.62
CA ARG A 242 -14.77 -8.95 -17.41
C ARG A 242 -13.80 -10.13 -17.35
N ILE A 243 -12.49 -9.89 -17.37
CA ILE A 243 -11.47 -10.95 -17.21
C ILE A 243 -11.58 -11.59 -15.83
N PHE A 244 -11.65 -10.79 -14.75
CA PHE A 244 -11.84 -11.33 -13.40
C PHE A 244 -13.14 -12.12 -13.30
N ALA A 245 -14.28 -11.58 -13.72
CA ALA A 245 -15.55 -12.28 -13.66
C ALA A 245 -15.56 -13.60 -14.45
N ARG A 246 -14.82 -13.69 -15.55
CA ARG A 246 -14.69 -14.92 -16.36
C ARG A 246 -13.77 -15.95 -15.71
N ASP A 247 -12.65 -15.51 -15.13
CA ASP A 247 -11.53 -16.39 -14.80
C ASP A 247 -11.31 -16.60 -13.29
N GLU A 248 -11.97 -15.85 -12.41
CA GLU A 248 -11.83 -15.99 -10.96
C GLU A 248 -12.18 -17.41 -10.46
N GLY A 249 -13.16 -18.06 -11.09
CA GLY A 249 -13.55 -19.44 -10.77
C GLY A 249 -12.48 -20.48 -11.10
N LYS A 250 -11.48 -20.13 -11.92
CA LYS A 250 -10.33 -21.00 -12.25
C LYS A 250 -9.22 -20.94 -11.19
N VAL A 251 -9.34 -20.03 -10.22
CA VAL A 251 -8.40 -19.93 -9.10
C VAL A 251 -8.83 -20.88 -8.00
N GLU A 252 -8.11 -21.99 -7.89
CA GLU A 252 -8.37 -23.06 -6.92
C GLU A 252 -7.21 -23.21 -5.92
N ASP A 253 -6.02 -22.74 -6.31
CA ASP A 253 -4.77 -22.89 -5.56
C ASP A 253 -3.82 -21.70 -5.79
N LEU A 254 -2.66 -21.72 -5.12
CA LEU A 254 -1.67 -20.66 -5.24
C LEU A 254 -1.10 -20.54 -6.67
N ALA A 255 -0.98 -21.65 -7.41
CA ALA A 255 -0.41 -21.65 -8.76
C ALA A 255 -1.36 -20.96 -9.76
N SER A 256 -2.64 -21.29 -9.71
CA SER A 256 -3.70 -20.65 -10.49
C SER A 256 -3.91 -19.19 -10.10
N MET A 257 -3.78 -18.82 -8.81
CA MET A 257 -3.77 -17.41 -8.39
C MET A 257 -2.57 -16.64 -8.96
N LYS A 258 -1.36 -17.21 -8.87
CA LYS A 258 -0.15 -16.64 -9.50
C LYS A 258 -0.34 -16.44 -11.00
N ARG A 259 -0.95 -17.41 -11.70
CA ARG A 259 -1.24 -17.31 -13.13
C ARG A 259 -2.21 -16.17 -13.42
N LEU A 260 -3.35 -16.09 -12.72
CA LEU A 260 -4.36 -15.05 -12.99
C LEU A 260 -3.81 -13.64 -12.73
N MET A 261 -3.06 -13.44 -11.65
CA MET A 261 -2.46 -12.14 -11.35
C MET A 261 -1.32 -11.74 -12.29
N ARG A 262 -0.87 -12.68 -13.14
CA ARG A 262 0.11 -12.45 -14.21
C ARG A 262 -0.52 -12.53 -15.60
N TYR A 263 -1.84 -12.66 -15.69
CA TYR A 263 -2.53 -12.91 -16.94
C TYR A 263 -2.39 -11.74 -17.92
N ASN A 264 -1.85 -12.03 -19.10
CA ASN A 264 -1.90 -11.16 -20.26
C ASN A 264 -1.92 -11.98 -21.55
N ASN A 265 -3.08 -12.05 -22.20
CA ASN A 265 -3.23 -12.73 -23.50
C ASN A 265 -3.85 -11.77 -24.53
N TYR A 266 -3.39 -10.51 -24.52
CA TYR A 266 -4.09 -9.42 -25.18
C TYR A 266 -4.36 -9.59 -26.67
N LYS A 267 -3.53 -10.36 -27.38
CA LYS A 267 -3.70 -10.61 -28.83
C LYS A 267 -4.86 -11.55 -29.14
N LYS A 268 -5.33 -12.35 -28.17
CA LYS A 268 -6.36 -13.38 -28.35
C LYS A 268 -7.57 -13.19 -27.44
N ASP A 269 -7.43 -12.46 -26.34
CA ASP A 269 -8.53 -12.23 -25.41
C ASP A 269 -9.50 -11.18 -25.97
N PRO A 270 -10.79 -11.51 -26.17
CA PRO A 270 -11.78 -10.54 -26.66
C PRO A 270 -11.99 -9.36 -25.70
N PHE A 271 -11.67 -9.48 -24.41
CA PHE A 271 -11.75 -8.39 -23.45
C PHE A 271 -10.55 -7.45 -23.50
N SER A 272 -9.55 -7.75 -24.34
CA SER A 272 -8.40 -6.88 -24.61
C SER A 272 -8.59 -6.00 -25.85
N LEU A 273 -9.77 -6.06 -26.49
CA LEU A 273 -10.15 -5.15 -27.58
C LEU A 273 -10.30 -3.72 -27.06
N ILE A 274 -9.78 -2.76 -27.83
CA ILE A 274 -9.86 -1.34 -27.48
C ILE A 274 -11.29 -0.85 -27.77
N PRO A 275 -12.02 -0.35 -26.74
CA PRO A 275 -13.37 0.18 -26.95
C PRO A 275 -13.33 1.57 -27.58
N ASN A 276 -14.41 1.93 -28.29
CA ASN A 276 -14.66 3.27 -28.81
C ASN A 276 -13.50 3.87 -29.63
N CYS A 277 -12.91 3.07 -30.51
CA CYS A 277 -12.00 3.58 -31.52
C CYS A 277 -12.83 4.33 -32.57
N SER A 278 -12.72 5.66 -32.64
CA SER A 278 -13.16 6.43 -33.80
C SER A 278 -11.92 7.16 -34.31
N ARG A 279 -11.38 6.77 -35.47
CA ARG A 279 -10.16 7.37 -35.99
C ARG A 279 -10.47 8.80 -36.44
N THR A 280 -9.81 9.79 -35.86
CA THR A 280 -9.83 11.17 -36.38
C THR A 280 -8.72 11.28 -37.43
N ASN A 281 -9.08 11.33 -38.71
CA ASN A 281 -8.24 11.52 -39.91
C ASN A 281 -7.73 10.21 -40.57
N SER A 282 -8.53 9.68 -41.49
CA SER A 282 -8.12 8.70 -42.51
C SER A 282 -7.46 9.43 -43.69
N SER A 283 -6.16 9.71 -43.59
CA SER A 283 -5.34 10.13 -44.75
C SER A 283 -4.59 8.96 -45.40
N PHE A 284 -5.04 7.73 -45.19
CA PHE A 284 -4.55 6.54 -45.86
C PHE A 284 -5.73 5.90 -46.61
N GLY A 285 -5.58 5.74 -47.92
CA GLY A 285 -6.61 5.34 -48.88
C GLY A 285 -7.03 3.87 -48.79
N ASP A 286 -7.43 3.42 -47.61
CA ASP A 286 -8.16 2.16 -47.40
C ASP A 286 -9.58 2.51 -46.90
N GLU A 287 -10.41 3.07 -47.79
CA GLU A 287 -11.85 3.12 -47.61
C GLU A 287 -12.45 1.78 -48.08
N GLU A 288 -12.90 0.94 -47.13
CA GLU A 288 -14.20 0.24 -47.25
C GLU A 288 -14.57 -0.60 -46.01
N THR A 289 -13.69 -0.83 -45.04
CA THR A 289 -14.08 -1.53 -43.79
C THR A 289 -13.48 -0.91 -42.51
N ALA A 290 -14.38 -0.27 -41.74
CA ALA A 290 -14.25 0.18 -40.35
C ALA A 290 -13.39 1.44 -40.04
N PRO A 291 -14.00 2.64 -40.12
CA PRO A 291 -13.51 3.87 -39.44
C PRO A 291 -13.42 3.74 -37.90
N SER A 292 -13.94 2.63 -37.35
CA SER A 292 -14.21 2.42 -35.93
C SER A 292 -13.32 1.40 -35.21
N MET A 293 -12.23 0.93 -35.83
CA MET A 293 -11.36 -0.09 -35.24
C MET A 293 -9.91 0.41 -35.09
N CYS A 294 -9.32 0.27 -33.91
CA CYS A 294 -7.92 0.60 -33.69
C CYS A 294 -6.98 -0.32 -34.48
N LYS A 295 -5.76 0.13 -34.78
CA LYS A 295 -4.70 -0.67 -35.41
C LYS A 295 -3.47 -0.68 -34.48
N PRO A 296 -3.17 -1.79 -33.77
CA PRO A 296 -3.96 -3.02 -33.68
C PRO A 296 -5.29 -2.82 -32.92
N PRO A 297 -6.27 -3.73 -33.07
CA PRO A 297 -7.57 -3.62 -32.40
C PRO A 297 -7.52 -3.93 -30.91
N TYR A 298 -6.44 -4.57 -30.45
CA TYR A 298 -6.21 -4.98 -29.08
C TYR A 298 -5.12 -4.14 -28.40
N SER A 299 -5.11 -4.16 -27.06
CA SER A 299 -4.06 -3.52 -26.27
C SER A 299 -3.56 -4.41 -25.13
N ALA A 300 -2.23 -4.48 -25.00
CA ALA A 300 -1.55 -5.13 -23.88
C ALA A 300 -1.78 -4.43 -22.52
N MET A 301 -2.38 -3.24 -22.51
CA MET A 301 -2.84 -2.53 -21.32
C MET A 301 -4.22 -3.01 -20.85
N LEU A 302 -4.97 -3.73 -21.68
CA LEU A 302 -6.31 -4.24 -21.38
C LEU A 302 -6.24 -5.70 -20.91
N SER A 303 -5.55 -5.94 -19.80
CA SER A 303 -5.44 -7.24 -19.15
C SER A 303 -5.27 -7.07 -17.62
N ILE A 304 -5.21 -8.15 -16.84
CA ILE A 304 -4.92 -8.08 -15.39
C ILE A 304 -3.49 -7.57 -15.13
N ALA A 305 -2.52 -8.09 -15.88
CA ALA A 305 -1.11 -7.69 -15.80
C ALA A 305 -0.68 -6.94 -17.07
N ALA A 306 -0.83 -5.62 -17.09
CA ALA A 306 -0.52 -4.79 -18.28
C ALA A 306 0.94 -4.89 -18.76
N ARG A 307 1.14 -4.67 -20.07
CA ARG A 307 2.44 -4.67 -20.77
C ARG A 307 2.50 -3.58 -21.85
N GLY A 308 2.56 -2.31 -21.46
CA GLY A 308 2.54 -1.18 -22.39
C GLY A 308 3.65 -1.20 -23.44
N ASP A 309 4.81 -1.78 -23.10
CA ASP A 309 5.95 -1.97 -24.00
C ASP A 309 5.65 -2.86 -25.23
N LEU A 310 4.66 -3.75 -25.14
CA LEU A 310 4.32 -4.70 -26.20
C LEU A 310 3.36 -4.13 -27.25
N ASN A 311 2.77 -2.97 -26.99
CA ASN A 311 1.93 -2.28 -27.97
C ASN A 311 2.81 -1.60 -29.03
N PRO A 312 2.45 -1.62 -30.33
CA PRO A 312 3.17 -0.85 -31.34
C PRO A 312 3.19 0.66 -31.05
N THR A 313 4.26 1.37 -31.40
CA THR A 313 4.28 2.84 -31.30
C THR A 313 3.16 3.44 -32.14
N GLY A 314 2.45 4.43 -31.61
CA GLY A 314 1.35 5.08 -32.32
C GLY A 314 0.67 6.17 -31.47
N LYS A 315 -0.04 7.07 -32.15
CA LYS A 315 -0.81 8.16 -31.52
C LYS A 315 -2.31 7.84 -31.52
N ASN A 316 -3.14 8.85 -31.30
CA ASN A 316 -4.60 8.75 -31.39
C ASN A 316 -5.12 8.20 -32.73
N THR A 317 -4.39 8.39 -33.82
CA THR A 317 -4.73 7.80 -35.13
C THR A 317 -4.72 6.27 -35.13
N PHE A 318 -3.95 5.64 -34.25
CA PHE A 318 -3.83 4.18 -34.13
C PHE A 318 -4.73 3.62 -33.02
N TYR A 319 -4.77 4.32 -31.88
CA TYR A 319 -5.39 3.84 -30.64
C TYR A 319 -6.65 4.61 -30.21
N GLY A 320 -7.12 5.55 -31.04
CA GLY A 320 -8.26 6.40 -30.71
C GLY A 320 -7.96 7.39 -29.57
N PRO A 321 -9.00 8.00 -28.97
CA PRO A 321 -8.82 9.04 -27.96
C PRO A 321 -8.16 8.53 -26.66
N LEU A 322 -8.17 7.21 -26.44
CA LEU A 322 -7.60 6.56 -25.26
C LEU A 322 -6.12 6.17 -25.43
N TYR A 323 -5.44 6.62 -26.51
CA TYR A 323 -4.06 6.20 -26.82
C TYR A 323 -3.05 6.36 -25.67
N ARG A 324 -3.25 7.33 -24.77
CA ARG A 324 -2.40 7.52 -23.59
C ARG A 324 -2.59 6.45 -22.50
N SER A 325 -3.68 5.70 -22.54
CA SER A 325 -3.98 4.62 -21.59
C SER A 325 -3.86 3.22 -22.22
N VAL A 326 -4.05 3.10 -23.54
CA VAL A 326 -4.07 1.80 -24.23
C VAL A 326 -3.00 1.65 -25.32
N GLY A 327 -2.22 2.69 -25.61
CA GLY A 327 -1.17 2.65 -26.63
C GLY A 327 0.14 2.06 -26.13
N HIS A 328 1.23 2.39 -26.84
CA HIS A 328 2.59 2.14 -26.37
C HIS A 328 2.97 3.15 -25.30
N VAL A 329 3.04 2.68 -24.06
CA VAL A 329 3.23 3.54 -22.87
C VAL A 329 4.22 2.91 -21.91
N ASP A 330 4.99 3.77 -21.24
CA ASP A 330 5.85 3.37 -20.12
C ASP A 330 4.96 3.16 -18.88
N SER A 331 4.25 2.04 -18.89
CA SER A 331 3.42 1.53 -17.80
C SER A 331 3.17 0.03 -17.98
N ALA A 332 3.26 -0.73 -16.89
CA ALA A 332 2.96 -2.16 -16.85
C ALA A 332 2.62 -2.63 -15.45
N ALA A 333 2.10 -3.85 -15.34
CA ALA A 333 2.10 -4.56 -14.08
C ALA A 333 3.54 -4.92 -13.68
N THR A 334 4.15 -4.17 -12.77
CA THR A 334 5.57 -4.26 -12.43
C THR A 334 5.90 -5.32 -11.38
N ASP A 335 4.89 -5.98 -10.82
CA ASP A 335 5.05 -7.07 -9.86
C ASP A 335 3.78 -7.96 -9.78
N ALA A 336 3.80 -8.91 -8.85
CA ALA A 336 2.61 -9.41 -8.19
C ALA A 336 2.96 -9.85 -6.76
N LYS A 337 2.05 -9.64 -5.79
CA LYS A 337 2.18 -10.05 -4.39
C LYS A 337 0.93 -10.80 -3.96
N ILE A 338 1.11 -11.89 -3.22
CA ILE A 338 0.01 -12.76 -2.76
C ILE A 338 0.27 -13.12 -1.30
N ALA A 339 -0.68 -12.76 -0.43
CA ALA A 339 -0.81 -13.35 0.90
C ALA A 339 -1.86 -14.45 0.83
N THR A 340 -1.71 -15.45 1.70
CA THR A 340 -2.71 -16.49 1.88
C THR A 340 -3.16 -16.50 3.33
N TRP A 341 -4.42 -16.84 3.59
CA TRP A 341 -4.92 -17.02 4.96
C TRP A 341 -4.08 -18.06 5.68
N SER A 342 -3.79 -19.20 5.03
CA SER A 342 -2.93 -20.24 5.60
C SER A 342 -1.52 -19.73 5.93
N GLY A 343 -0.96 -18.89 5.06
CA GLY A 343 0.39 -18.32 5.18
C GLY A 343 0.50 -17.27 6.28
N MET A 344 -0.60 -16.62 6.65
CA MET A 344 -0.65 -15.74 7.82
C MET A 344 -1.00 -16.53 9.08
N MET A 345 -1.95 -17.47 9.03
CA MET A 345 -2.54 -18.11 10.22
C MET A 345 -1.83 -19.37 10.72
N LYS A 346 -1.32 -20.21 9.83
CA LYS A 346 -0.81 -21.55 10.16
C LYS A 346 0.70 -21.62 10.28
N GLY A 347 1.42 -20.59 9.85
CA GLY A 347 2.87 -20.53 9.97
C GLY A 347 3.27 -20.29 11.41
N ASN A 348 3.73 -21.33 12.11
CA ASN A 348 4.20 -21.33 13.51
C ASN A 348 5.13 -20.13 13.83
N GLY A 349 4.55 -18.98 14.22
CA GLY A 349 5.28 -17.73 14.43
C GLY A 349 5.87 -17.08 13.17
N THR A 350 5.45 -17.47 11.96
CA THR A 350 5.97 -16.92 10.69
C THR A 350 4.83 -16.62 9.72
N TYR A 351 4.88 -15.45 9.09
CA TYR A 351 4.01 -15.16 7.95
C TYR A 351 4.75 -15.42 6.63
N THR A 352 3.99 -15.77 5.60
CA THR A 352 4.51 -15.97 4.25
C THR A 352 3.78 -15.13 3.21
N ALA A 353 4.54 -14.58 2.26
CA ALA A 353 4.01 -13.96 1.05
C ALA A 353 4.72 -14.49 -0.19
N HIS A 354 4.00 -14.55 -1.30
CA HIS A 354 4.58 -14.93 -2.60
C HIS A 354 4.64 -13.70 -3.48
N VAL A 355 5.85 -13.33 -3.90
CA VAL A 355 6.08 -12.09 -4.63
C VAL A 355 6.93 -12.33 -5.87
N ILE A 356 6.71 -11.54 -6.91
CA ILE A 356 7.52 -11.51 -8.12
C ILE A 356 7.76 -10.05 -8.50
N CYS A 357 9.00 -9.71 -8.88
CA CYS A 357 9.35 -8.41 -9.43
C CYS A 357 9.46 -8.51 -10.95
N GLY A 358 8.91 -7.53 -11.66
CA GLY A 358 9.01 -7.39 -13.11
C GLY A 358 7.71 -7.70 -13.85
N PRO A 359 7.62 -7.33 -15.14
CA PRO A 359 6.42 -7.49 -15.96
C PRO A 359 6.13 -8.95 -16.29
N THR A 360 4.87 -9.28 -16.60
CA THR A 360 4.49 -10.67 -16.88
C THR A 360 5.21 -11.26 -18.09
N THR A 361 5.62 -12.52 -17.97
CA THR A 361 6.20 -13.36 -19.02
C THR A 361 5.21 -14.40 -19.54
N ASP A 362 3.95 -14.37 -19.08
CA ASP A 362 2.91 -15.33 -19.47
C ASP A 362 2.56 -15.17 -20.95
N GLY A 363 3.17 -16.00 -21.82
CA GLY A 363 3.02 -15.93 -23.27
C GLY A 363 3.78 -14.78 -23.95
N HIS A 364 4.67 -14.08 -23.23
CA HIS A 364 5.43 -12.94 -23.74
C HIS A 364 6.92 -13.07 -23.42
N PRO A 365 7.81 -12.46 -24.23
CA PRO A 365 9.21 -12.37 -23.86
C PRO A 365 9.38 -11.57 -22.56
N PRO A 366 10.39 -11.92 -21.73
CA PRO A 366 10.83 -11.09 -20.63
C PRO A 366 11.05 -9.65 -21.09
N PHE A 367 10.64 -8.70 -20.25
CA PHE A 367 10.92 -7.29 -20.51
C PHE A 367 12.43 -7.06 -20.48
N SER A 368 12.93 -6.33 -21.47
CA SER A 368 14.32 -5.91 -21.55
C SER A 368 14.36 -4.42 -21.86
N TRP A 369 15.12 -3.66 -21.09
CA TRP A 369 15.41 -2.28 -21.43
C TRP A 369 16.13 -2.22 -22.77
N LYS A 370 15.60 -1.40 -23.69
CA LYS A 370 16.20 -1.10 -24.99
C LYS A 370 16.33 0.40 -25.13
N LYS A 371 17.33 0.84 -25.89
CA LYS A 371 17.46 2.25 -26.25
C LYS A 371 16.19 2.69 -26.98
N ASP A 372 15.69 3.88 -26.65
CA ASP A 372 14.56 4.52 -27.32
C ASP A 372 13.24 3.71 -27.28
N ILE A 373 13.10 2.76 -26.34
CA ILE A 373 11.84 2.03 -26.16
C ILE A 373 10.70 2.98 -25.74
N PHE A 374 11.00 4.03 -24.98
CA PHE A 374 10.04 5.06 -24.60
C PHE A 374 10.58 6.45 -24.89
N ASN A 375 9.68 7.41 -25.12
CA ASN A 375 10.02 8.81 -25.30
C ASN A 375 9.09 9.72 -24.47
N PRO A 376 9.62 10.48 -23.49
CA PRO A 376 11.01 10.47 -23.04
C PRO A 376 11.38 9.13 -22.39
N MET A 377 12.67 8.78 -22.48
CA MET A 377 13.18 7.57 -21.84
C MET A 377 13.21 7.77 -20.31
N PRO A 378 12.57 6.89 -19.51
CA PRO A 378 12.66 7.00 -18.06
C PRO A 378 14.08 6.63 -17.57
N PRO A 379 14.54 7.18 -16.43
CA PRO A 379 15.81 6.79 -15.82
C PRO A 379 15.89 5.29 -15.53
N THR A 380 17.03 4.66 -15.80
CA THR A 380 17.22 3.21 -15.63
C THR A 380 18.34 2.84 -14.63
N TYR A 381 18.79 3.80 -13.82
CA TYR A 381 19.93 3.65 -12.92
C TYR A 381 19.73 2.49 -11.93
N GLY A 382 20.69 1.56 -11.93
CA GLY A 382 20.70 0.39 -11.04
C GLY A 382 19.62 -0.67 -11.33
N LEU A 383 18.85 -0.52 -12.40
CA LEU A 383 17.84 -1.51 -12.80
C LEU A 383 18.49 -2.67 -13.58
N PRO A 384 18.07 -3.94 -13.37
CA PRO A 384 18.43 -5.04 -14.23
C PRO A 384 18.12 -4.77 -15.71
N LYS A 385 18.99 -5.21 -16.61
CA LYS A 385 18.76 -5.07 -18.07
C LYS A 385 17.54 -5.86 -18.55
N VAL A 386 17.32 -7.05 -17.97
CA VAL A 386 16.24 -7.98 -18.30
C VAL A 386 15.53 -8.40 -17.03
N TYR A 387 14.19 -8.42 -17.07
CA TYR A 387 13.34 -8.84 -15.97
C TYR A 387 12.74 -10.22 -16.29
N ASN A 388 13.46 -11.27 -15.89
CA ASN A 388 13.03 -12.67 -16.03
C ASN A 388 13.07 -13.39 -14.68
N PHE A 389 12.42 -12.81 -13.67
CA PHE A 389 12.38 -13.35 -12.32
C PHE A 389 11.23 -14.35 -12.16
N SER A 390 11.40 -15.29 -11.23
CA SER A 390 10.33 -16.17 -10.77
C SER A 390 9.71 -15.67 -9.47
N PHE A 391 8.54 -16.18 -9.11
CA PHE A 391 7.98 -15.95 -7.78
C PHE A 391 8.95 -16.46 -6.70
N VAL A 392 9.16 -15.65 -5.68
CA VAL A 392 9.87 -16.02 -4.45
C VAL A 392 8.91 -15.99 -3.27
N THR A 393 9.19 -16.80 -2.26
CA THR A 393 8.43 -16.81 -1.02
C THR A 393 9.18 -15.99 0.03
N MET A 394 8.62 -14.84 0.39
CA MET A 394 9.09 -14.04 1.52
C MET A 394 8.55 -14.64 2.81
N LYS A 395 9.42 -14.83 3.79
CA LYS A 395 9.06 -15.29 5.13
C LYS A 395 9.49 -14.25 6.13
N PHE A 396 8.66 -13.97 7.13
CA PHE A 396 9.05 -13.09 8.22
C PHE A 396 8.51 -13.58 9.55
N SER A 397 9.34 -13.49 10.58
CA SER A 397 8.97 -13.88 11.93
C SER A 397 7.98 -12.87 12.51
N VAL A 398 6.91 -13.39 13.10
CA VAL A 398 5.85 -12.66 13.80
C VAL A 398 5.82 -12.96 15.29
N VAL A 399 6.79 -13.73 15.78
CA VAL A 399 6.97 -13.97 17.22
C VAL A 399 7.17 -12.61 17.92
N PRO A 400 6.50 -12.36 19.07
CA PRO A 400 6.74 -11.19 19.90
C PRO A 400 8.23 -11.06 20.21
N VAL A 401 8.76 -9.84 20.15
CA VAL A 401 10.11 -9.60 20.68
C VAL A 401 9.94 -9.55 22.19
N VAL A 402 10.40 -10.60 22.88
CA VAL A 402 10.56 -10.53 24.33
C VAL A 402 11.77 -9.64 24.55
N GLU A 403 11.53 -8.35 24.81
CA GLU A 403 12.54 -7.53 25.46
C GLU A 403 12.74 -8.13 26.85
N PHE A 404 13.77 -8.97 26.97
CA PHE A 404 14.18 -9.50 28.25
C PHE A 404 14.69 -8.33 29.08
N ASP A 405 13.82 -7.84 29.97
CA ASP A 405 14.12 -6.93 31.08
C ASP A 405 15.05 -7.56 32.14
N VAL A 406 15.86 -8.54 31.72
CA VAL A 406 16.81 -9.30 32.54
C VAL A 406 17.91 -8.37 33.05
N VAL A 407 18.22 -7.30 32.31
CA VAL A 407 19.19 -6.30 32.75
C VAL A 407 18.67 -5.52 33.96
N TRP A 408 17.38 -5.15 33.99
CA TRP A 408 16.79 -4.49 35.17
C TRP A 408 16.67 -5.43 36.36
N TRP A 409 16.20 -6.67 36.16
CA TRP A 409 16.12 -7.65 37.25
C TRP A 409 17.49 -8.07 37.80
N LEU A 410 18.51 -8.19 36.94
CA LEU A 410 19.88 -8.47 37.39
C LEU A 410 20.50 -7.26 38.10
N ILE A 411 20.34 -6.04 37.59
CA ILE A 411 20.89 -4.83 38.23
C ILE A 411 20.17 -4.56 39.56
N SER A 412 18.85 -4.68 39.61
CA SER A 412 18.08 -4.54 40.85
C SER A 412 18.38 -5.67 41.84
N GLY A 413 18.53 -6.91 41.37
CA GLY A 413 18.91 -8.05 42.20
C GLY A 413 20.32 -7.92 42.79
N ILE A 414 21.31 -7.53 41.98
CA ILE A 414 22.68 -7.27 42.44
C ILE A 414 22.70 -6.09 43.41
N GLY A 415 21.95 -5.02 43.13
CA GLY A 415 21.82 -3.87 44.03
C GLY A 415 21.31 -4.27 45.41
N ILE A 416 20.21 -5.05 45.47
CA ILE A 416 19.63 -5.54 46.73
C ILE A 416 20.63 -6.41 47.50
N VAL A 417 21.33 -7.33 46.82
CA VAL A 417 22.32 -8.21 47.46
C VAL A 417 23.48 -7.39 48.02
N CYS A 418 24.01 -6.42 47.28
CA CYS A 418 25.08 -5.54 47.75
C CYS A 418 24.66 -4.71 48.97
N THR A 419 23.42 -4.20 49.01
CA THR A 419 22.90 -3.43 50.15
C THR A 419 22.75 -4.30 51.39
N VAL A 420 22.25 -5.54 51.25
CA VAL A 420 22.12 -6.49 52.36
C VAL A 420 23.49 -6.88 52.92
N VAL A 421 24.47 -7.14 52.05
CA VAL A 421 25.85 -7.47 52.48
C VAL A 421 26.49 -6.29 53.21
N LEU A 422 26.32 -5.05 52.73
CA LEU A 422 26.80 -3.84 53.41
C LEU A 422 26.15 -3.66 54.79
N LEU A 423 24.83 -3.88 54.91
CA LEU A 423 24.13 -3.81 56.20
C LEU A 423 24.64 -4.85 57.19
N ILE A 424 24.89 -6.08 56.74
CA ILE A 424 25.46 -7.14 57.58
C ILE A 424 26.88 -6.76 58.03
N ILE A 425 27.71 -6.23 57.14
CA ILE A 425 29.07 -5.77 57.49
C ILE A 425 29.02 -4.63 58.50
N VAL A 426 28.15 -3.63 58.30
CA VAL A 426 27.99 -2.51 59.22
C VAL A 426 27.49 -2.96 60.60
N LEU A 427 26.54 -3.91 60.64
CA LEU A 427 26.08 -4.51 61.89
C LEU A 427 27.21 -5.26 62.60
N TYR A 428 28.01 -6.04 61.86
CA TYR A 428 29.14 -6.78 62.41
C TYR A 428 30.24 -5.84 62.96
N LEU A 429 30.57 -4.77 62.23
CA LEU A 429 31.57 -3.78 62.65
C LEU A 429 31.09 -2.92 63.84
N ASN A 430 29.79 -2.65 63.96
CA ASN A 430 29.24 -1.91 65.11
C ASN A 430 29.13 -2.77 66.38
N ILE A 431 29.05 -4.09 66.26
CA ILE A 431 29.06 -5.01 67.42
C ILE A 431 30.44 -5.04 68.08
N ASP A 432 31.52 -4.92 67.32
CA ASP A 432 32.90 -4.92 67.84
C ASP A 432 33.32 -3.58 68.48
N CYS A 433 32.69 -2.46 68.10
CA CYS A 433 33.00 -1.15 68.68
C CYS A 433 32.36 -0.91 70.06
N SER A 434 31.37 -1.70 70.48
CA SER A 434 30.69 -1.52 71.77
C SER A 434 31.43 -2.16 72.96
N SER A 435 32.50 -2.93 72.75
CA SER A 435 33.14 -3.71 73.83
C SER A 435 34.44 -3.11 74.39
N LYS A 436 34.88 -1.93 73.94
CA LYS A 436 36.11 -1.30 74.43
C LYS A 436 35.96 0.20 74.59
N LYS A 437 35.61 0.64 75.80
CA LYS A 437 36.18 1.82 76.46
C LYS A 437 35.61 1.93 77.87
N GLU A 438 36.42 1.51 78.84
CA GLU A 438 36.31 1.86 80.25
C GLU A 438 37.63 2.54 80.62
N ASP A 439 37.49 3.70 81.27
CA ASP A 439 38.40 4.50 82.11
C ASP A 439 39.77 4.99 81.62
N ASP A 440 39.93 6.32 81.59
CA ASP A 440 40.98 7.04 82.35
C ASP A 440 40.62 8.54 82.47
N ALA A 441 40.87 9.11 83.64
CA ALA A 441 40.30 10.36 84.17
C ALA A 441 41.24 11.58 84.17
N LEU A 442 40.63 12.78 83.96
CA LEU A 442 40.88 14.14 84.54
C LEU A 442 42.26 14.84 84.34
N PRO A 443 42.41 16.20 84.48
CA PRO A 443 41.52 17.16 85.16
C PRO A 443 41.23 18.53 84.47
N GLU A 444 40.39 19.31 85.17
CA GLU A 444 39.93 20.71 85.07
C GLU A 444 40.83 21.77 84.43
N GLU A 445 40.21 22.74 83.74
CA GLU A 445 40.45 24.18 83.96
C GLU A 445 39.31 25.06 83.37
N THR A 446 39.23 26.28 83.89
CA THR A 446 38.10 27.21 84.05
C THR A 446 37.99 28.34 83.00
N GLU A 447 36.92 29.14 83.12
CA GLU A 447 36.68 30.50 82.53
C GLU A 447 36.18 30.53 81.07
N GLY A 448 35.28 31.40 80.60
CA GLY A 448 34.52 32.55 81.10
C GLY A 448 33.77 33.14 79.88
N LEU A 449 32.47 33.48 80.00
CA LEU A 449 31.93 34.85 79.94
C LEU A 449 31.64 35.48 78.54
N VAL A 450 30.39 35.96 78.41
CA VAL A 450 29.88 37.16 77.68
C VAL A 450 29.13 36.96 76.33
N ASP A 451 27.80 37.13 76.39
CA ASP A 451 26.89 37.69 75.36
C ASP A 451 27.03 39.24 75.28
N PRO A 452 26.32 39.98 74.40
CA PRO A 452 26.42 40.19 72.95
C PRO A 452 26.76 41.69 72.67
N ILE A 453 26.52 42.19 71.44
CA ILE A 453 26.48 43.60 70.91
C ILE A 453 27.18 43.56 69.52
N GLU A 454 26.66 44.02 68.39
CA GLU A 454 25.69 45.07 68.04
C GLU A 454 24.90 44.70 66.78
#